data_AF-A0A1S3M0W4-F1
#
_entry.id   AF-A0A1S3M0W4-F1
#
_cell.length_a   1.000
_cell.length_b   1.000
_cell.length_c   1.000
_cell.angle_alpha   90.00
_cell.angle_beta   90.00
_cell.angle_gamma   90.00
#
_symmetry.space_group_name_H-M   'P 1'
#
loop_
_entity.id
_entity.type
_entity.pdbx_description
1 polymer ?
#
loop_
_entity_poly.entity_id
_entity_poly.type
_entity_poly.pdbx_seq_one_letter_code
_entity_poly.pdbx_strand_id
1 'polypeptide(L)'
;MDIRGAVDAAVPTNIIAAKAAEVRANKVNWQSYLQGQMISAEDCEFIKKFEVAHSEEKQTILTNEGHQCARTFLNLMAHISKEQTVQYILTLIDDTLQENHQRVNIFFDYAKKT
;
A
#
# COMPACT_ATOMS: atom_id res chain seq x y z
N MET A 1 49.33 -1.62 0.73
CA MET A 1 48.78 -2.14 2.00
C MET A 1 48.76 -0.96 2.97
N ASP A 2 47.64 -0.51 3.51
CA ASP A 2 46.40 -1.21 3.82
C ASP A 2 45.20 -0.24 3.79
N ILE A 3 44.16 -0.70 3.09
CA ILE A 3 42.77 -0.83 3.55
C ILE A 3 42.31 0.16 4.61
N ARG A 4 41.45 1.11 4.18
CA ARG A 4 40.20 1.49 4.87
C ARG A 4 39.45 2.52 4.04
N GLY A 5 39.05 2.07 2.85
CA GLY A 5 37.98 2.69 2.09
C GLY A 5 36.62 2.37 2.72
N ALA A 6 35.67 3.24 2.42
CA ALA A 6 34.23 2.99 2.42
C ALA A 6 33.62 2.43 3.72
N VAL A 7 33.23 3.34 4.61
CA VAL A 7 32.09 3.09 5.51
C VAL A 7 31.02 4.17 5.35
N ASP A 8 30.87 4.68 4.12
CA ASP A 8 29.66 5.40 3.73
C ASP A 8 28.61 4.39 3.23
N ALA A 9 27.44 4.46 3.85
CA ALA A 9 26.14 4.26 3.23
C ALA A 9 25.86 2.92 2.50
N ALA A 10 25.64 1.84 3.25
CA ALA A 10 24.81 0.71 2.78
C ALA A 10 24.31 -0.15 3.95
N VAL A 11 23.44 0.39 4.80
CA VAL A 11 22.56 -0.50 5.59
C VAL A 11 21.63 -1.18 4.56
N PRO A 12 21.53 -2.52 4.54
CA PRO A 12 21.12 -3.22 3.34
C PRO A 12 19.63 -3.02 3.07
N THR A 13 19.30 -2.37 1.95
CA THR A 13 17.96 -2.37 1.34
C THR A 13 17.37 -3.79 1.24
N ASN A 14 18.24 -4.81 1.22
CA ASN A 14 17.90 -6.23 1.19
C ASN A 14 16.98 -6.69 2.34
N ILE A 15 17.16 -6.21 3.58
CA ILE A 15 16.35 -6.70 4.73
C ILE A 15 14.92 -6.18 4.64
N ILE A 16 14.74 -4.89 4.32
CA ILE A 16 13.42 -4.26 4.21
C ILE A 16 12.70 -4.80 2.97
N ALA A 17 13.41 -4.93 1.83
CA ALA A 17 12.85 -5.51 0.61
C ALA A 17 12.44 -6.98 0.81
N ALA A 18 13.24 -7.78 1.51
CA ALA A 18 12.91 -9.15 1.84
C ALA A 18 11.66 -9.24 2.74
N LYS A 19 11.56 -8.39 3.77
CA LYS A 19 10.38 -8.33 4.62
C LYS A 19 9.13 -7.91 3.84
N ALA A 20 9.24 -6.93 2.93
CA ALA A 20 8.14 -6.53 2.08
C ALA A 20 7.68 -7.68 1.15
N ALA A 21 8.62 -8.45 0.59
CA ALA A 21 8.30 -9.63 -0.22
C ALA A 21 7.58 -10.72 0.59
N GLU A 22 8.02 -10.98 1.82
CA GLU A 22 7.36 -11.90 2.75
C GLU A 22 5.93 -11.45 3.09
N VAL A 23 5.77 -10.15 3.36
CA VAL A 23 4.45 -9.56 3.63
C VAL A 23 3.53 -9.73 2.43
N ARG A 24 4.01 -9.44 1.21
CA ARG A 24 3.23 -9.60 -0.04
C ARG A 24 2.81 -11.06 -0.32
N ALA A 25 3.61 -12.04 0.11
CA ALA A 25 3.27 -13.46 -0.04
C ALA A 25 2.06 -13.87 0.82
N ASN A 26 1.80 -13.15 1.92
CA ASN A 26 0.72 -13.44 2.85
C ASN A 26 -0.55 -12.66 2.48
N LYS A 27 -1.35 -13.21 1.57
CA LYS A 27 -2.61 -12.60 1.13
C LYS A 27 -3.57 -12.33 2.29
N VAL A 28 -4.20 -11.17 2.25
CA VAL A 28 -5.16 -10.73 3.26
C VAL A 28 -6.56 -11.26 2.94
N ASN A 29 -7.26 -11.79 3.94
CA ASN A 29 -8.67 -12.17 3.79
C ASN A 29 -9.59 -10.97 4.04
N TRP A 30 -9.78 -10.13 3.02
CA TRP A 30 -10.65 -8.95 3.07
C TRP A 30 -12.10 -9.28 3.45
N GLN A 31 -12.59 -10.47 3.10
CA GLN A 31 -13.95 -10.89 3.42
C GLN A 31 -14.19 -11.00 4.94
N SER A 32 -13.18 -11.44 5.70
CA SER A 32 -13.30 -11.54 7.16
C SER A 32 -13.46 -10.16 7.81
N TYR A 33 -12.78 -9.14 7.29
CA TYR A 33 -12.90 -7.77 7.79
C TYR A 33 -14.26 -7.16 7.45
N LEU A 34 -14.81 -7.48 6.26
CA LEU A 34 -16.17 -7.07 5.89
C LEU A 34 -17.22 -7.74 6.78
N GLN A 35 -17.12 -9.05 7.00
CA GLN A 35 -18.03 -9.80 7.88
C GLN A 35 -17.94 -9.33 9.34
N GLY A 36 -16.74 -8.97 9.79
CA GLY A 36 -16.50 -8.37 11.10
C GLY A 36 -16.86 -6.89 11.20
N GLN A 37 -17.42 -6.29 10.14
CA GLN A 37 -17.82 -4.87 10.07
C GLN A 37 -16.67 -3.87 10.34
N MET A 38 -15.42 -4.29 10.12
CA MET A 38 -14.25 -3.41 10.26
C MET A 38 -14.04 -2.53 9.03
N ILE A 39 -14.56 -2.96 7.87
CA ILE A 39 -14.47 -2.24 6.60
C ILE A 39 -15.83 -2.25 5.92
N SER A 40 -16.09 -1.25 5.08
CA SER A 40 -17.34 -1.20 4.30
C SER A 40 -17.31 -2.17 3.12
N ALA A 41 -18.48 -2.46 2.54
CA ALA A 41 -18.56 -3.25 1.31
C ALA A 41 -17.83 -2.55 0.14
N GLU A 42 -17.92 -1.23 0.08
CA GLU A 42 -17.25 -0.37 -0.90
C GLU A 42 -15.73 -0.49 -0.79
N ASP A 43 -15.16 -0.37 0.42
CA ASP A 43 -13.73 -0.52 0.66
C ASP A 43 -13.24 -1.94 0.34
N CYS A 44 -14.04 -2.96 0.67
CA CYS A 44 -13.73 -4.36 0.41
C CYS A 44 -13.72 -4.70 -1.09
N GLU A 45 -14.67 -4.16 -1.85
CA GLU A 45 -14.72 -4.34 -3.31
C GLU A 45 -13.56 -3.62 -3.99
N PHE A 46 -13.31 -2.36 -3.59
CA PHE A 46 -12.22 -1.57 -4.14
C PHE A 46 -10.85 -2.24 -3.91
N ILE A 47 -10.54 -2.66 -2.68
CA ILE A 47 -9.21 -3.23 -2.39
C ILE A 47 -9.00 -4.56 -3.12
N LYS A 48 -10.03 -5.41 -3.25
CA LYS A 48 -9.95 -6.65 -4.00
C LYS A 48 -9.70 -6.39 -5.49
N LYS A 49 -10.37 -5.41 -6.08
CA LYS A 49 -10.14 -4.96 -7.47
C LYS A 49 -8.73 -4.41 -7.64
N PHE A 50 -8.28 -3.55 -6.72
CA PHE A 50 -6.98 -2.90 -6.79
C PHE A 50 -5.80 -3.87 -6.60
N GLU A 51 -5.94 -4.88 -5.74
CA GLU A 51 -4.91 -5.89 -5.44
C GLU A 51 -4.57 -6.74 -6.67
N VAL A 52 -5.56 -7.09 -7.48
CA VAL A 52 -5.38 -7.96 -8.66
C VAL A 52 -5.06 -7.19 -9.94
N ALA A 53 -5.28 -5.87 -9.96
CA ALA A 53 -5.06 -5.03 -11.13
C ALA A 53 -3.57 -4.94 -11.50
N HIS A 54 -3.27 -5.03 -12.80
CA HIS A 54 -1.92 -4.78 -13.32
C HIS A 54 -1.61 -3.27 -13.39
N SER A 55 -0.34 -2.91 -13.65
CA SER A 55 0.14 -1.52 -13.65
C SER A 55 -0.72 -0.56 -14.49
N GLU A 56 -1.15 -0.95 -15.69
CA GLU A 56 -1.98 -0.10 -16.57
C GLU A 56 -3.42 0.07 -16.03
N GLU A 57 -3.99 -0.99 -15.47
CA GLU A 57 -5.31 -0.93 -14.85
C GLU A 57 -5.28 -0.13 -13.56
N LYS A 58 -4.24 -0.29 -12.73
CA LYS A 58 -4.01 0.55 -11.56
C LYS A 58 -3.89 2.01 -11.95
N GLN A 59 -3.15 2.34 -13.00
CA GLN A 59 -3.07 3.71 -13.50
C GLN A 59 -4.46 4.25 -13.88
N THR A 60 -5.29 3.44 -14.53
CA THR A 60 -6.66 3.81 -14.91
C THR A 60 -7.55 3.99 -13.67
N ILE A 61 -7.50 3.08 -12.71
CA ILE A 61 -8.24 3.15 -11.44
C ILE A 61 -7.82 4.40 -10.67
N LEU A 62 -6.53 4.68 -10.54
CA LEU A 62 -6.03 5.85 -9.81
C LEU A 62 -6.41 7.17 -10.48
N THR A 63 -6.48 7.20 -11.81
CA THR A 63 -6.89 8.39 -12.57
C THR A 63 -8.39 8.67 -12.41
N ASN A 64 -9.23 7.63 -12.46
CA ASN A 64 -10.69 7.78 -12.43
C ASN A 64 -11.27 7.79 -11.00
N GLU A 65 -10.67 7.02 -10.10
CA GLU A 65 -11.18 6.70 -8.77
C GLU A 65 -10.19 7.10 -7.67
N GLY A 66 -9.28 8.05 -7.93
CA GLY A 66 -8.21 8.44 -6.99
C GLY A 66 -8.72 8.84 -5.60
N HIS A 67 -9.83 9.57 -5.52
CA HIS A 67 -10.43 9.92 -4.23
C HIS A 67 -10.88 8.68 -3.44
N GLN A 68 -11.49 7.70 -4.11
CA GLN A 68 -11.90 6.45 -3.48
C GLN A 68 -10.69 5.61 -3.07
N CYS A 69 -9.60 5.66 -3.84
CA CYS A 69 -8.34 5.03 -3.49
C CYS A 69 -7.76 5.56 -2.17
N ALA A 70 -7.61 6.88 -2.05
CA ALA A 70 -7.11 7.50 -0.81
C ALA A 70 -8.02 7.19 0.39
N ARG A 71 -9.34 7.36 0.22
CA ARG A 71 -10.34 7.04 1.25
C ARG A 71 -10.24 5.58 1.70
N THR A 72 -10.21 4.64 0.76
CA THR A 72 -10.14 3.21 1.06
C THR A 72 -8.89 2.90 1.86
N PHE A 73 -7.71 3.32 1.40
CA PHE A 73 -6.46 3.04 2.11
C PHE A 73 -6.44 3.62 3.53
N LEU A 74 -6.93 4.85 3.71
CA LEU A 74 -7.02 5.48 5.03
C LEU A 74 -8.02 4.74 5.94
N ASN A 75 -9.20 4.39 5.44
CA ASN A 75 -10.21 3.63 6.19
C ASN A 75 -9.68 2.26 6.64
N LEU A 76 -9.02 1.53 5.73
CA LEU A 76 -8.44 0.23 6.03
C LEU A 76 -7.41 0.34 7.17
N MET A 77 -6.51 1.33 7.11
CA MET A 77 -5.49 1.54 8.16
C MET A 77 -6.07 2.08 9.46
N ALA A 78 -7.15 2.87 9.41
CA ALA A 78 -7.80 3.43 10.59
C ALA A 78 -8.56 2.36 11.39
N HIS A 79 -9.18 1.40 10.70
CA HIS A 79 -10.04 0.41 11.34
C HIS A 79 -9.37 -0.95 11.56
N ILE A 80 -8.39 -1.34 10.75
CA ILE A 80 -7.70 -2.63 10.91
C ILE A 80 -6.43 -2.45 11.73
N SER A 81 -6.37 -3.07 12.91
CA SER A 81 -5.18 -3.03 13.78
C SER A 81 -4.32 -4.31 13.74
N LYS A 82 -4.66 -5.29 12.89
CA LYS A 82 -3.85 -6.52 12.73
C LYS A 82 -2.53 -6.17 12.03
N GLU A 83 -1.41 -6.31 12.75
CA GLU A 83 -0.07 -5.89 12.28
C GLU A 83 0.24 -6.34 10.86
N GLN A 84 0.09 -7.63 10.56
CA GLN A 84 0.36 -8.17 9.22
C GLN A 84 -0.47 -7.49 8.12
N THR A 85 -1.75 -7.18 8.40
CA THR A 85 -2.63 -6.55 7.41
C THR A 85 -2.27 -5.08 7.22
N VAL A 86 -1.89 -4.37 8.29
CA VAL A 86 -1.38 -2.99 8.18
C VAL A 86 -0.09 -2.96 7.37
N GLN A 87 0.85 -3.86 7.64
CA GLN A 87 2.08 -3.97 6.85
C GLN A 87 1.77 -4.26 5.37
N TYR A 88 0.80 -5.13 5.09
CA TYR A 88 0.37 -5.41 3.72
C TYR A 88 -0.19 -4.17 3.01
N ILE A 89 -1.07 -3.42 3.68
CA ILE A 89 -1.63 -2.17 3.15
C ILE A 89 -0.51 -1.17 2.85
N LEU A 90 0.44 -1.00 3.78
CA LEU A 90 1.58 -0.11 3.58
C LEU A 90 2.45 -0.55 2.39
N THR A 91 2.66 -1.85 2.19
CA THR A 91 3.40 -2.34 1.01
C THR A 91 2.66 -2.04 -0.29
N LEU A 92 1.33 -2.13 -0.34
CA LEU A 92 0.55 -1.76 -1.53
C LEU A 92 0.63 -0.26 -1.83
N ILE A 93 0.61 0.58 -0.80
CA ILE A 93 0.77 2.02 -0.95
C ILE A 93 2.18 2.34 -1.44
N ASP A 94 3.21 1.75 -0.83
CA ASP A 94 4.61 1.92 -1.22
C ASP A 94 4.83 1.51 -2.69
N ASP A 95 4.36 0.34 -3.11
CA ASP A 95 4.43 -0.11 -4.51
C ASP A 95 3.73 0.88 -5.46
N THR A 96 2.54 1.35 -5.07
CA THR A 96 1.78 2.31 -5.87
C THR A 96 2.51 3.64 -6.05
N LEU A 97 3.17 4.12 -5.00
CA LEU A 97 3.93 5.38 -5.03
C LEU A 97 5.27 5.23 -5.73
N GLN A 98 5.97 4.10 -5.58
CA GLN A 98 7.23 3.81 -6.26
C GLN A 98 7.07 3.72 -7.79
N GLU A 99 5.95 3.17 -8.27
CA GLU A 99 5.64 3.13 -9.70
C GLU A 99 5.51 4.54 -10.32
N ASN A 100 4.94 5.50 -9.59
CA ASN A 100 4.87 6.90 -10.01
C ASN A 100 4.73 7.83 -8.80
N HIS A 101 5.80 8.56 -8.51
CA HIS A 101 5.87 9.45 -7.34
C HIS A 101 4.81 10.57 -7.36
N GLN A 102 4.30 10.96 -8.53
CA GLN A 102 3.23 11.97 -8.63
C GLN A 102 1.89 11.48 -8.07
N ARG A 103 1.71 10.17 -7.87
CA ARG A 103 0.50 9.58 -7.26
C ARG A 103 0.32 10.02 -5.80
N VAL A 104 1.36 10.56 -5.15
CA VAL A 104 1.23 11.20 -3.83
C VAL A 104 0.18 12.32 -3.83
N ASN A 105 -0.03 12.99 -4.97
CA ASN A 105 -1.03 14.06 -5.10
C ASN A 105 -2.45 13.57 -4.83
N ILE A 106 -2.75 12.29 -5.07
CA ILE A 106 -4.06 11.69 -4.79
C ILE A 106 -4.40 11.81 -3.30
N PHE A 107 -3.43 11.54 -2.43
CA PHE A 107 -3.59 11.64 -0.98
C PHE A 107 -3.62 13.10 -0.52
N PHE A 108 -2.81 13.99 -1.10
CA PHE A 108 -2.87 15.42 -0.81
C PHE A 108 -4.21 16.05 -1.19
N ASP A 109 -4.73 15.74 -2.37
CA ASP A 109 -6.00 16.28 -2.87
C ASP A 109 -7.18 15.77 -2.05
N TYR A 110 -7.12 14.52 -1.57
CA TYR A 110 -8.08 13.97 -0.62
C TYR A 110 -8.04 14.70 0.73
N ALA A 111 -6.84 14.90 1.29
CA ALA A 111 -6.67 15.57 2.58
C ALA A 111 -7.09 17.05 2.56
N LYS A 112 -6.98 17.75 1.42
CA LYS A 112 -7.46 19.13 1.28
C LYS A 112 -8.98 19.26 1.23
N LYS A 113 -9.68 18.19 0.86
CA LYS A 113 -11.15 18.18 0.70
C LYS A 113 -11.88 17.72 1.97
N THR A 114 -11.15 17.14 2.92
CA THR A 114 -11.66 16.65 4.21
C THR A 114 -11.39 17.67 5.30
#